data_AF-A0A522VZU7-F1
#
_entry.id   AF-A0A522VZU7-F1
#
_cell.length_a   1.000
_cell.length_b   1.000
_cell.length_c   1.000
_cell.angle_alpha   90.00
_cell.angle_beta   90.00
_cell.angle_gamma   90.00
#
_symmetry.space_group_name_H-M   'P 1'
#
loop_
_entity.id
_entity.type
_entity.pdbx_description
1 polymer ?
#
loop_
_entity_poly.entity_id
_entity_poly.type
_entity_poly.pdbx_seq_one_letter_code
_entity_poly.pdbx_strand_id
1 'polypeptide(L)' 'MSLRLPAPFVLEKRASVGSTNDEASALAAKGAPEGTLVWAQVQTGGRGRRGRAWISPPGNLHC' A
#
# COMPACT_ATOMS: atom_id res chain seq x y z
N MET A 1 -13.12 13.23 4.08
CA MET A 1 -13.50 13.02 2.67
C MET A 1 -13.05 11.63 2.27
N SER A 2 -13.98 10.69 2.09
CA SER A 2 -13.69 9.31 1.68
C SER A 2 -13.48 9.26 0.17
N LEU A 3 -12.30 8.83 -0.28
CA LEU A 3 -12.06 8.58 -1.70
C LEU A 3 -12.65 7.21 -2.04
N ARG A 4 -13.59 7.16 -2.98
CA ARG A 4 -14.06 5.91 -3.60
C ARG A 4 -13.48 5.81 -5.00
N LEU A 5 -12.86 4.67 -5.29
CA LEU A 5 -12.37 4.35 -6.62
C LEU A 5 -13.49 3.69 -7.44
N PRO A 6 -13.45 3.78 -8.79
CA PRO A 6 -14.36 3.02 -9.63
C PRO A 6 -14.12 1.51 -9.49
N ALA A 7 -15.18 0.71 -9.66
CA ALA A 7 -15.06 -0.74 -9.65
C ALA A 7 -14.09 -1.23 -10.76
N PRO A 8 -13.31 -2.30 -10.51
CA PRO A 8 -13.31 -3.16 -9.32
C PRO A 8 -12.42 -2.67 -8.18
N PHE A 9 -11.87 -1.44 -8.26
CA PHE A 9 -10.81 -1.03 -7.35
C PHE A 9 -11.30 -0.69 -5.93
N VAL A 10 -10.62 -1.25 -4.94
CA VAL A 10 -10.87 -0.99 -3.52
C VAL A 10 -9.59 -0.42 -2.91
N LEU A 11 -9.69 0.74 -2.26
CA LEU A 11 -8.53 1.40 -1.66
C LEU A 11 -8.44 1.15 -0.15
N GLU A 12 -7.42 0.43 0.27
CA GLU A 12 -7.00 0.27 1.66
C GLU A 12 -5.99 1.38 2.01
N LYS A 13 -6.52 2.49 2.52
CA LYS A 13 -5.74 3.68 2.88
C LYS A 13 -5.15 3.56 4.29
N ARG A 14 -3.84 3.74 4.45
CA ARG A 14 -3.15 3.68 5.75
C ARG A 14 -2.30 4.93 6.02
N ALA A 15 -2.13 5.26 7.30
CA ALA A 15 -1.26 6.38 7.70
C ALA A 15 0.22 5.96 7.68
N SER A 16 0.54 4.81 8.26
CA SER A 16 1.91 4.28 8.33
C SER A 16 1.89 2.75 8.27
N VAL A 17 2.81 2.17 7.53
CA VAL A 17 3.00 0.71 7.40
C VAL A 17 4.48 0.38 7.32
N GLY A 18 4.85 -0.89 7.56
CA GLY A 18 6.20 -1.37 7.24
C GLY A 18 6.48 -1.28 5.74
N SER A 19 5.67 -1.96 4.93
CA SER A 19 5.65 -1.80 3.48
C SER A 19 4.24 -2.01 2.93
N THR A 20 3.82 -1.21 1.95
CA THR A 20 2.52 -1.40 1.27
C THR A 20 2.46 -2.75 0.56
N ASN A 21 3.60 -3.23 0.06
CA ASN A 21 3.71 -4.52 -0.60
C ASN A 21 3.46 -5.70 0.34
N ASP A 22 3.95 -5.63 1.58
CA ASP A 22 3.69 -6.66 2.60
C ASP A 22 2.22 -6.70 3.00
N GLU A 23 1.63 -5.53 3.18
CA GLU A 23 0.21 -5.40 3.49
C GLU A 23 -0.66 -5.92 2.35
N ALA A 24 -0.31 -5.61 1.09
CA ALA A 24 -1.00 -6.13 -0.08
C ALA A 24 -0.91 -7.66 -0.14
N SER A 25 0.29 -8.25 0.07
CA SER A 25 0.46 -9.70 0.14
C SER A 25 -0.34 -10.33 1.28
N ALA A 26 -0.37 -9.71 2.47
CA ALA A 26 -1.15 -10.20 3.61
C ALA A 26 -2.66 -10.15 3.36
N LEU A 27 -3.16 -9.10 2.69
CA LEU A 27 -4.57 -8.99 2.30
C LEU A 27 -4.93 -10.00 1.22
N ALA A 28 -4.08 -10.19 0.21
CA ALA A 28 -4.27 -11.22 -0.81
C ALA A 28 -4.36 -12.62 -0.17
N ALA A 29 -3.47 -12.93 0.78
CA ALA A 29 -3.50 -14.20 1.51
C ALA A 29 -4.79 -14.40 2.35
N LYS A 30 -5.48 -13.31 2.72
CA LYS A 30 -6.77 -13.33 3.41
C LYS A 30 -7.97 -13.34 2.45
N GLY A 31 -7.74 -13.41 1.15
CA GLY A 31 -8.80 -13.43 0.13
C GLY A 31 -9.37 -12.06 -0.21
N ALA A 32 -8.57 -10.99 -0.07
CA ALA A 32 -8.98 -9.68 -0.56
C ALA A 32 -9.34 -9.74 -2.06
N PRO A 33 -10.37 -9.00 -2.51
CA PRO A 33 -10.83 -9.05 -3.88
C PRO A 33 -9.76 -8.52 -4.86
N GLU A 34 -9.84 -8.99 -6.10
CA GLU A 34 -9.06 -8.44 -7.21
C GLU A 34 -9.29 -6.92 -7.33
N GLY A 35 -8.23 -6.17 -7.61
CA GLY A 35 -8.28 -4.71 -7.63
C GLY A 35 -8.15 -4.04 -6.25
N THR A 36 -7.83 -4.78 -5.18
CA THR A 36 -7.46 -4.17 -3.90
C THR A 36 -6.11 -3.46 -4.00
N LEU A 37 -6.08 -2.17 -3.72
CA LEU A 37 -4.87 -1.35 -3.63
C LEU A 37 -4.59 -1.01 -2.17
N VAL A 38 -3.33 -1.12 -1.76
CA VAL A 38 -2.88 -0.58 -0.47
C VAL A 38 -2.11 0.69 -0.75
N TRP A 39 -2.51 1.80 -0.12
CA TRP A 39 -1.72 3.03 -0.16
C TRP A 39 -1.39 3.46 1.26
N ALA A 40 -0.17 3.98 1.47
CA ALA A 40 0.23 4.54 2.75
C ALA A 40 0.84 5.94 2.60
N GLN A 41 0.61 6.81 3.59
CA GLN A 41 1.32 8.10 3.65
C GLN A 41 2.82 7.90 3.88
N VAL A 42 3.21 6.90 4.67
CA VAL A 42 4.59 6.57 5.02
C VAL A 42 4.81 5.07 5.03
N GLN A 43 5.94 4.62 4.49
CA GLN A 43 6.50 3.29 4.75
C GLN A 43 7.74 3.41 5.64
N THR A 44 7.75 2.72 6.78
CA THR A 44 8.89 2.69 7.71
C THR A 44 9.95 1.66 7.35
N GLY A 45 9.59 0.68 6.53
CA GLY A 45 10.45 -0.41 6.04
C GLY A 45 10.30 -0.62 4.53
N GLY A 46 10.12 0.46 3.78
CA GLY A 46 9.96 0.40 2.33
C GLY A 46 11.14 -0.30 1.65
N ARG A 47 10.84 -1.24 0.75
CA ARG A 47 11.86 -2.04 0.04
C ARG A 47 11.84 -1.76 -1.45
N GLY A 48 12.99 -1.35 -1.97
CA GLY A 48 13.26 -1.23 -3.39
C GLY A 48 13.92 -2.50 -3.96
N ARG A 49 14.23 -2.45 -5.25
CA ARG A 49 14.87 -3.58 -5.95
C ARG A 49 16.25 -3.89 -5.41
N ARG A 50 16.58 -5.19 -5.38
CA ARG A 50 17.89 -5.72 -4.95
C ARG A 50 18.26 -5.33 -3.51
N GLY A 51 17.27 -5.34 -2.61
CA GLY A 51 17.48 -5.08 -1.18
C GLY A 51 17.75 -3.62 -0.82
N ARG A 52 17.68 -2.69 -1.77
CA ARG A 52 17.84 -1.25 -1.48
C ARG A 52 16.64 -0.74 -0.69
N ALA A 53 16.88 0.16 0.26
CA ALA A 53 15.81 0.85 0.97
C ALA A 53 15.01 1.76 0.02
N TRP A 54 13.70 1.84 0.22
CA TRP A 54 12.82 2.81 -0.42
C TRP A 54 12.38 3.85 0.61
N ILE A 55 12.93 5.06 0.49
CA ILE A 55 12.60 6.17 1.40
C ILE A 55 11.22 6.69 1.03
N SER A 56 10.30 6.71 2.01
CA SER A 56 8.88 6.92 1.79
C SER A 56 8.34 8.02 2.70
N PRO A 57 8.70 9.29 2.47
CA PRO A 57 8.20 10.39 3.30
C PRO A 57 6.73 10.71 2.93
N PRO A 58 6.00 11.38 3.85
CA PRO A 58 4.66 11.89 3.55
C PRO A 58 4.62 12.76 2.30
N GLY A 59 3.48 12.75 1.60
CA GLY A 59 3.23 13.61 0.44
C GLY A 59 3.54 12.99 -0.92
N ASN A 60 4.11 11.78 -0.94
CA ASN A 60 4.32 10.99 -2.16
C ASN A 60 3.25 9.90 -2.33
N LEU A 61 3.25 9.24 -3.50
CA LEU A 61 2.41 8.09 -3.79
C LEU A 61 3.19 6.79 -3.50
N HIS A 62 2.76 6.05 -2.48
CA HIS A 62 3.30 4.73 -2.13
C HIS A 62 2.17 3.71 -2.20
N CYS A 63 2.19 2.87 -3.23
CA CYS A 63 1.18 1.87 -3.54
C CYS A 63 1.91 0.57 -3.91
#